data_AF-A0A1G4SAK0-F1
#
_entry.id   AF-A0A1G4SAK0-F1
#
_cell.length_a   1.000
_cell.length_b   1.000
_cell.length_c   1.000
_cell.angle_alpha   90.00
_cell.angle_beta   90.00
_cell.angle_gamma   90.00
#
_symmetry.space_group_name_H-M   'P 1'
#
loop_
_entity.id
_entity.type
_entity.pdbx_description
1 polymer ?
#
loop_
_entity_poly.entity_id
_entity_poly.type
_entity_poly.pdbx_seq_one_letter_code
_entity_poly.pdbx_strand_id
1 'polypeptide(L)' 'MTWRESLLKEIEEKLGEDKARHFDTAILPNIVADFIREMQKGKGMVSETYHLDDGSFSVVISGSSPENIKAKLQ' A
#
# COMPACT_ATOMS: atom_id res chain seq x y z
N MET A 1 11.60 11.94 -0.31
CA MET A 1 11.23 10.64 0.27
C MET A 1 9.73 10.51 0.11
N THR A 2 9.32 9.62 -0.78
CA THR A 2 7.91 9.40 -1.15
C THR A 2 7.23 8.52 -0.11
N TRP A 3 5.90 8.46 -0.11
CA TRP A 3 5.19 7.58 0.84
C TRP A 3 5.54 6.11 0.59
N ARG A 4 5.70 5.71 -0.68
CA ARG A 4 6.18 4.36 -1.05
C ARG A 4 7.57 4.08 -0.49
N GLU A 5 8.53 4.97 -0.65
CA GLU A 5 9.90 4.78 -0.12
C GLU A 5 9.91 4.62 1.40
N SER A 6 9.16 5.47 2.11
CA SER A 6 9.03 5.38 3.57
C SER A 6 8.39 4.06 4.01
N LEU A 7 7.34 3.61 3.30
CA LEU A 7 6.67 2.34 3.58
C LEU A 7 7.60 1.15 3.37
N LEU A 8 8.32 1.12 2.25
CA LEU A 8 9.27 0.04 1.95
C LEU A 8 10.40 0.00 2.97
N LYS A 9 10.92 1.16 3.38
CA LYS A 9 11.93 1.25 4.43
C LYS A 9 11.43 0.73 5.77
N GLU A 10 10.19 1.05 6.17
CA GLU A 10 9.62 0.53 7.42
C GLU A 10 9.44 -0.99 7.37
N ILE A 11 9.03 -1.53 6.21
CA ILE A 11 8.93 -2.99 6.01
C ILE A 11 10.32 -3.62 6.07
N GLU A 12 11.31 -3.02 5.42
CA GLU A 12 12.70 -3.50 5.44
C GLU A 12 13.27 -3.52 6.86
N GLU A 13 13.05 -2.47 7.64
CA GLU A 13 13.53 -2.36 9.03
C GLU A 13 12.86 -3.39 9.97
N LYS A 14 11.60 -3.77 9.71
CA LYS A 14 10.85 -4.71 10.56
C LYS A 14 10.92 -6.17 10.11
N LEU A 15 10.93 -6.40 8.79
CA LEU A 15 10.74 -7.72 8.16
C LEU A 15 11.90 -8.13 7.26
N GLY A 16 12.83 -7.21 6.96
CA GLY A 16 13.98 -7.45 6.10
C GLY A 16 13.77 -7.08 4.63
N GLU A 17 14.89 -6.90 3.92
CA GLU A 17 14.93 -6.46 2.51
C GLU A 17 14.13 -7.38 1.59
N ASP A 18 14.22 -8.70 1.76
CA ASP A 18 13.48 -9.68 0.94
C ASP A 18 11.96 -9.49 1.05
N LYS A 19 11.45 -9.23 2.25
CA LYS A 19 10.02 -8.99 2.49
C LYS A 19 9.59 -7.64 1.94
N ALA A 20 10.42 -6.60 2.05
CA ALA A 20 10.16 -5.30 1.44
C ALA A 20 10.11 -5.40 -0.09
N ARG A 21 11.05 -6.12 -0.72
CA ARG A 21 11.06 -6.35 -2.17
C ARG A 21 9.86 -7.18 -2.62
N HIS A 22 9.50 -8.23 -1.87
CA HIS A 22 8.30 -9.01 -2.16
C HIS A 22 7.03 -8.15 -2.03
N PHE A 23 6.95 -7.31 -1.00
CA PHE A 23 5.84 -6.39 -0.84
C PHE A 23 5.71 -5.44 -2.02
N ASP A 24 6.82 -4.80 -2.43
CA ASP A 24 6.83 -3.85 -3.54
C ASP A 24 6.38 -4.46 -4.87
N THR A 25 6.79 -5.69 -5.13
CA THR A 25 6.59 -6.36 -6.43
C THR A 25 5.31 -7.16 -6.52
N ALA A 26 4.87 -7.78 -5.43
CA ALA A 26 3.75 -8.71 -5.42
C ALA A 26 2.52 -8.20 -4.66
N ILE A 27 2.70 -7.41 -3.59
CA ILE A 27 1.60 -7.04 -2.69
C ILE A 27 1.08 -5.65 -3.03
N LEU A 28 1.96 -4.63 -3.06
CA LEU A 28 1.60 -3.24 -3.30
C LEU A 28 0.78 -3.02 -4.59
N PRO A 29 1.10 -3.65 -5.74
CA PRO A 29 0.30 -3.50 -6.95
C PRO A 29 -1.14 -4.04 -6.78
N ASN A 30 -1.32 -5.15 -6.07
CA ASN A 30 -2.63 -5.74 -5.80
C ASN A 30 -3.46 -4.85 -4.87
N ILE A 31 -2.85 -4.36 -3.79
CA ILE A 31 -3.48 -3.39 -2.87
C ILE A 31 -4.00 -2.18 -3.65
N VAL A 32 -3.15 -1.62 -4.51
CA VAL A 32 -3.50 -0.42 -5.29
C VAL A 32 -4.62 -0.72 -6.30
N ALA A 33 -4.60 -1.90 -6.93
CA ALA A 33 -5.64 -2.32 -7.85
C ALA A 33 -7.00 -2.48 -7.14
N ASP A 34 -7.04 -3.16 -6.00
CA ASP A 34 -8.27 -3.34 -5.21
C ASP A 34 -8.80 -2.01 -4.67
N PHE A 35 -7.91 -1.15 -4.19
CA PHE A 35 -8.27 0.21 -3.76
C PHE A 35 -8.92 1.02 -4.90
N ILE A 36 -8.31 1.04 -6.09
CA ILE A 36 -8.86 1.74 -7.27
C ILE A 36 -10.21 1.16 -7.65
N ARG A 37 -10.36 -0.16 -7.59
CA ARG A 37 -11.63 -0.85 -7.88
C ARG A 37 -12.72 -0.47 -6.89
N GLU A 38 -12.42 -0.38 -5.60
CA GLU A 38 -13.38 0.07 -4.58
C GLU A 38 -13.75 1.55 -4.75
N MET A 39 -12.81 2.39 -5.15
CA MET A 39 -13.07 3.81 -5.43
C MET A 39 -13.99 4.00 -6.63
N GLN A 40 -13.82 3.20 -7.69
CA GLN A 40 -14.71 3.21 -8.85
C GLN A 40 -16.16 2.83 -8.50
N LYS A 41 -16.40 2.14 -7.38
CA LYS A 41 -17.75 1.83 -6.89
C LYS A 41 -18.43 3.00 -6.18
N GLY A 42 -17.81 4.18 -6.13
CA GLY A 42 -18.42 5.42 -5.64
C GLY A 42 -18.27 5.66 -4.13
N LYS A 43 -17.36 4.97 -3.45
CA LYS A 43 -17.01 5.27 -2.06
C LYS A 43 -16.09 6.49 -2.04
N GLY A 44 -16.58 7.64 -1.56
CA GLY A 44 -15.84 8.91 -1.57
C GLY A 44 -14.51 8.91 -0.80
N MET A 45 -14.35 8.01 0.17
CA MET A 45 -13.07 7.73 0.84
C MET A 45 -12.97 6.22 1.06
N VAL A 46 -11.94 5.60 0.47
CA VAL A 46 -11.60 4.20 0.72
C VAL A 46 -10.41 4.17 1.67
N SER A 47 -10.44 3.27 2.65
CA SER A 47 -9.34 2.98 3.54
C SER A 47 -9.24 1.47 3.67
N GLU A 48 -8.12 0.90 3.27
CA GLU A 48 -7.92 -0.55 3.33
C GLU A 48 -6.65 -0.90 4.09
N THR A 49 -6.78 -1.84 5.02
CA THR A 49 -5.69 -2.31 5.88
C THR A 49 -5.26 -3.69 5.40
N TYR A 50 -4.02 -3.80 4.95
CA TYR A 50 -3.44 -5.07 4.52
C TYR A 50 -2.47 -5.61 5.55
N HIS A 51 -2.67 -6.87 5.93
CA HIS A 51 -1.80 -7.59 6.85
C HIS A 51 -0.81 -8.44 6.07
N LEU A 52 0.49 -8.32 6.37
CA LEU A 52 1.51 -9.23 5.84
C LEU A 52 1.49 -10.53 6.65
N ASP A 53 1.76 -11.68 6.01
CA ASP A 53 1.58 -13.07 6.50
C ASP A 53 2.01 -13.36 7.96
N ASP A 54 2.91 -12.57 8.54
CA ASP A 54 3.35 -12.72 9.94
C ASP A 54 2.52 -11.89 10.95
N GLY A 55 1.45 -11.21 10.50
CA GLY A 55 0.57 -10.36 11.32
C GLY A 55 1.23 -9.10 11.90
N SER A 56 2.53 -8.92 11.70
CA SER A 56 3.37 -7.90 12.34
C SER A 56 3.37 -6.55 11.63
N PHE A 57 2.81 -6.48 10.42
CA PHE A 57 2.80 -5.26 9.63
C PHE A 57 1.45 -5.04 8.97
N SER A 58 0.89 -3.85 9.20
CA SER A 58 -0.39 -3.43 8.65
C SER A 58 -0.19 -2.19 7.80
N VAL A 59 -0.55 -2.26 6.52
CA VAL A 59 -0.47 -1.12 5.59
C VAL A 59 -1.85 -0.52 5.44
N VAL A 60 -1.99 0.75 5.82
CA VAL A 60 -3.23 1.49 5.60
C VAL A 60 -3.06 2.36 4.35
N ILE A 61 -3.83 2.04 3.31
CA ILE A 61 -3.95 2.91 2.14
C ILE A 61 -5.27 3.66 2.22
N SER A 62 -5.19 4.99 2.26
CA SER A 62 -6.34 5.88 2.28
C SER A 62 -6.24 6.99 1.23
N GLY A 63 -7.36 7.29 0.61
CA GLY A 63 -7.46 8.28 -0.47
C GLY A 63 -8.91 8.58 -0.86
N SER A 64 -9.09 9.74 -1.50
CA SER A 64 -10.38 10.23 -1.99
C SER A 64 -10.48 10.26 -3.53
N SER A 65 -9.35 10.18 -4.24
CA SER A 65 -9.29 9.98 -5.71
C SER A 65 -8.15 9.02 -6.12
N PRO A 66 -8.27 8.30 -7.25
CA PRO A 66 -7.19 7.43 -7.75
C PRO A 66 -5.88 8.19 -8.04
N GLU A 67 -5.98 9.47 -8.42
CA GLU A 67 -4.84 10.34 -8.70
C GLU A 67 -4.04 10.65 -7.42
N ASN A 68 -4.73 10.83 -6.28
CA ASN A 68 -4.10 11.04 -4.98
C ASN A 68 -3.25 9.83 -4.56
N ILE A 69 -3.74 8.62 -4.83
CA ILE A 69 -2.95 7.39 -4.58
C ILE A 69 -1.74 7.30 -5.51
N LYS A 70 -1.90 7.59 -6.81
CA LYS A 70 -0.77 7.63 -7.74
C LYS A 70 0.31 8.60 -7.26
N ALA A 71 -0.07 9.78 -6.77
CA ALA A 71 0.85 10.77 -6.22
C ALA A 71 1.58 10.30 -4.94
N LYS A 72 0.98 9.41 -4.14
CA LYS A 72 1.66 8.78 -2.99
C LYS A 72 2.68 7.71 -3.39
N LEU A 73 2.52 7.12 -4.58
CA LEU A 73 3.36 6.03 -5.09
C LEU A 73 4.53 6.50 -5.96
N GLN A 74 4.45 7.73 -6.49
CA GLN A 74 5.50 8.41 -7.24
C GLN A 74 6.53 9.06 -6.33
#